data_AF-A0A8S9J9Y5-F1
#
_entry.id   AF-A0A8S9J9Y5-F1
#
_cell.length_a   1.000
_cell.length_b   1.000
_cell.length_c   1.000
_cell.angle_alpha   90.00
_cell.angle_beta   90.00
_cell.angle_gamma   90.00
#
_symmetry.space_group_name_H-M   'P 1'
#
loop_
_entity.id
_entity.type
_entity.pdbx_description
1 polymer ?
#
loop_
_entity_poly.entity_id
_entity_poly.type
_entity_poly.pdbx_seq_one_letter_code
_entity_poly.pdbx_strand_id
1 'polypeptide(L)'
;MNDEILALGKRFVDPRRTLNPSQAEKEEGIIPLTDSLPVIPQVHSYPLSILLFAPAKLESTTHVFAYGVDLFYTRLAPSKTYDSLTDDFNYALLLITIVALVAAIYITWILSKKKELSEKWR
;
A
#
# COMPACT_ATOMS: atom_id res chain seq x y z
N MET A 1 -25.40 17.35 15.08
CA MET A 1 -24.10 17.82 14.57
C MET A 1 -23.13 16.77 15.05
N ASN A 2 -22.72 15.86 14.17
CA ASN A 2 -21.93 14.69 14.56
C ASN A 2 -20.47 15.05 14.33
N ASP A 3 -19.65 14.97 15.37
CA ASP A 3 -18.23 15.32 15.33
C ASP A 3 -17.45 14.12 14.79
N GLU A 4 -17.51 13.89 13.48
CA GLU A 4 -16.84 12.77 12.80
C GLU A 4 -15.58 13.24 12.06
N ILE A 5 -14.50 12.47 12.16
CA ILE A 5 -13.29 12.71 11.37
C ILE A 5 -13.43 12.02 10.03
N LEU A 6 -13.34 12.81 8.96
CA LEU A 6 -13.28 12.31 7.59
C LEU A 6 -11.86 12.41 7.07
N ALA A 7 -11.26 11.26 6.72
CA ALA A 7 -10.02 11.23 5.96
C ALA A 7 -10.34 11.43 4.47
N LEU A 8 -10.07 12.61 3.93
CA LEU A 8 -10.22 12.92 2.50
C LEU A 8 -8.85 13.05 1.84
N GLY A 9 -8.64 12.29 0.76
CA GLY A 9 -7.41 12.38 -0.03
C GLY A 9 -7.27 13.74 -0.71
N LYS A 10 -6.08 14.37 -0.61
CA LYS A 10 -5.79 15.69 -1.22
C LYS A 10 -6.11 15.77 -2.72
N ARG A 11 -6.03 14.65 -3.44
CA ARG A 11 -6.37 14.54 -4.87
C ARG A 11 -7.82 14.93 -5.18
N PHE A 12 -8.72 14.83 -4.21
CA PHE A 12 -10.10 15.30 -4.34
C PHE A 12 -10.24 16.83 -4.16
N VAL A 13 -9.21 17.53 -3.74
CA VAL A 13 -9.23 19.00 -3.56
C VAL A 13 -8.13 19.65 -4.40
N ASP A 14 -7.75 19.01 -5.50
CA ASP A 14 -6.75 19.54 -6.41
C ASP A 14 -7.39 20.63 -7.31
N PRO A 15 -6.86 21.87 -7.34
CA PRO A 15 -7.40 22.95 -8.16
C PRO A 15 -7.24 22.72 -9.67
N ARG A 16 -6.40 21.78 -10.10
CA ARG A 16 -6.21 21.44 -11.53
C ARG A 16 -7.31 20.54 -12.08
N ARG A 17 -8.27 20.11 -11.25
CA ARG A 17 -9.39 19.26 -11.67
C ARG A 17 -10.37 20.05 -12.55
N THR A 18 -10.58 19.56 -13.76
CA THR A 18 -11.56 20.09 -14.70
C THR A 18 -12.66 19.05 -14.95
N LEU A 19 -13.81 19.50 -15.45
CA LEU A 19 -14.94 18.62 -15.79
C LEU A 19 -14.59 17.65 -16.94
N ASN A 20 -13.71 18.07 -17.85
CA ASN A 20 -13.27 17.26 -18.98
C ASN A 20 -11.74 17.31 -19.11
N PRO A 21 -11.01 16.48 -18.35
CA PRO A 21 -9.55 16.51 -18.34
C PRO A 21 -8.98 16.05 -19.68
N SER A 22 -7.89 16.70 -20.09
CA SER A 22 -7.12 16.33 -21.28
C SER A 22 -6.43 14.97 -21.10
N GLN A 23 -5.92 14.39 -22.20
CA GLN A 23 -5.28 13.08 -22.15
C GLN A 23 -4.01 13.08 -21.28
N ALA A 24 -3.21 14.16 -21.33
CA ALA A 24 -2.04 14.31 -20.47
C ALA A 24 -2.40 14.37 -18.97
N GLU A 25 -3.47 15.08 -18.62
CA GLU A 25 -3.96 15.17 -17.23
C GLU A 25 -4.50 13.82 -16.72
N LYS A 26 -5.07 13.00 -17.61
CA LYS A 26 -5.49 11.64 -17.27
C LYS A 26 -4.29 10.72 -17.01
N GLU A 27 -3.19 10.89 -17.75
CA GLU A 27 -1.95 10.13 -17.52
C GLU A 27 -1.27 10.48 -16.19
N GLU A 28 -1.38 11.73 -15.73
CA GLU A 28 -0.96 12.15 -14.38
C GLU A 28 -1.90 11.65 -13.27
N GLY A 29 -3.03 11.02 -13.63
CA GLY A 29 -4.01 10.50 -12.70
C GLY A 29 -4.87 11.60 -12.05
N ILE A 30 -5.09 12.73 -12.73
CA ILE A 30 -6.01 13.76 -12.26
C ILE A 30 -7.44 13.22 -12.33
N ILE A 31 -8.11 13.27 -11.18
CA ILE A 31 -9.50 12.81 -11.04
C ILE A 31 -10.41 13.89 -11.66
N PRO A 32 -11.33 13.54 -12.57
CA PRO A 32 -12.28 14.51 -13.13
C PRO A 32 -13.02 15.26 -12.01
N LEU A 33 -13.32 16.53 -12.23
CA LEU A 33 -14.11 17.30 -11.26
C LEU A 33 -15.49 16.66 -11.09
N THR A 34 -15.95 16.55 -9.85
CA THR A 34 -17.26 15.98 -9.50
C THR A 34 -17.90 16.89 -8.48
N ASP A 35 -19.21 17.11 -8.61
CA ASP A 35 -19.98 18.04 -7.76
C ASP A 35 -20.13 17.54 -6.32
N SER A 36 -19.81 16.27 -6.06
CA SER A 36 -19.83 15.66 -4.74
C SER A 36 -18.45 15.12 -4.36
N LEU A 37 -18.08 15.36 -3.09
CA LEU A 37 -16.93 14.72 -2.48
C LEU A 37 -17.36 13.39 -1.87
N PRO A 38 -16.62 12.29 -2.11
CA PRO A 38 -16.92 11.03 -1.49
C PRO A 38 -16.70 11.13 0.02
N VAL A 39 -17.77 11.06 0.78
CA VAL A 39 -17.73 10.88 2.24
C VAL A 39 -17.56 9.38 2.46
N ILE A 40 -16.32 8.94 2.62
CA ILE A 40 -16.02 7.57 3.03
C ILE A 40 -16.00 7.59 4.55
N PRO A 41 -17.02 7.07 5.27
CA PRO A 41 -17.05 7.08 6.72
C PRO A 41 -15.91 6.21 7.25
N GLN A 42 -14.77 6.84 7.53
CA GLN A 42 -13.64 6.23 8.20
C GLN A 42 -13.79 6.54 9.69
N VAL A 43 -14.80 5.86 10.26
CA VAL A 43 -15.09 5.60 11.67
C VAL A 43 -14.28 6.45 12.66
N HIS A 44 -14.96 7.38 13.33
CA HIS A 44 -15.14 7.48 14.78
C HIS A 44 -15.62 8.90 15.11
N SER A 45 -16.83 9.02 15.67
CA SER A 45 -17.41 10.30 16.08
C SER A 45 -17.06 10.57 17.55
N TYR A 46 -16.22 11.56 17.80
CA TYR A 46 -15.90 12.00 19.16
C TYR A 46 -15.76 13.52 19.18
N PRO A 47 -16.27 14.19 20.24
CA PRO A 47 -16.17 15.63 20.37
C PRO A 47 -14.71 16.01 20.53
N LEU A 48 -14.11 16.45 19.43
CA LEU A 48 -12.71 16.75 19.35
C LEU A 48 -12.43 18.23 19.43
N SER A 49 -11.46 18.57 20.26
CA SER A 49 -10.98 19.95 20.36
C SER A 49 -9.71 20.16 19.52
N ILE A 50 -8.76 19.23 19.55
CA ILE A 50 -7.44 19.41 18.91
C ILE A 50 -6.94 18.10 18.28
N LEU A 51 -6.39 18.21 17.07
CA LEU A 51 -5.79 17.12 16.29
C LEU A 51 -4.28 17.36 16.13
N LEU A 52 -3.47 16.35 16.47
CA LEU A 52 -2.02 16.34 16.39
C LEU A 52 -1.56 15.24 15.42
N PHE A 53 -0.59 15.59 14.57
CA PHE A 53 0.03 14.67 13.62
C PHE A 53 1.52 14.56 13.93
N ALA A 54 2.04 13.34 14.02
CA ALA A 54 3.46 13.08 14.20
C ALA A 54 3.97 12.10 13.14
N PRO A 55 5.18 12.33 12.58
CA PRO A 55 5.79 11.39 11.64
C PRO A 55 6.11 10.08 12.33
N ALA A 56 5.82 8.96 11.68
CA ALA A 56 6.24 7.65 12.16
C ALA A 56 7.61 7.28 11.56
N LYS A 57 8.27 6.27 12.13
CA LYS A 57 9.55 5.75 11.62
C LYS A 57 9.41 5.12 10.23
N LEU A 58 8.24 4.58 9.90
CA LEU A 58 7.89 4.08 8.58
C LEU A 58 7.27 5.21 7.77
N GLU A 59 7.84 5.51 6.60
CA GLU A 59 7.44 6.66 5.78
C GLU A 59 5.97 6.61 5.35
N SER A 60 5.45 5.39 5.18
CA SER A 60 4.07 5.14 4.77
C SER A 60 3.03 5.35 5.88
N THR A 61 3.46 5.64 7.11
CA THR A 61 2.57 5.74 8.28
C THR A 61 2.69 7.10 8.98
N THR A 62 1.58 7.57 9.52
CA THR A 62 1.52 8.80 10.32
C THR A 62 0.74 8.52 11.59
N HIS A 63 1.25 9.03 12.71
CA HIS A 63 0.57 8.98 13.99
C HIS A 63 -0.43 10.12 14.06
N VAL A 64 -1.70 9.78 14.25
CA VAL A 64 -2.78 10.76 14.48
C VAL A 64 -3.20 10.61 15.93
N PHE A 65 -2.98 11.67 16.69
CA PHE A 65 -3.41 11.77 18.08
C PHE A 65 -4.42 12.90 18.20
N ALA A 66 -5.51 12.65 18.88
CA ALA A 66 -6.60 13.60 18.97
C ALA A 66 -7.09 13.63 20.42
N TYR A 67 -7.22 14.83 20.97
CA TYR A 67 -7.59 15.00 22.37
C TYR A 67 -8.69 16.06 22.54
N GLY A 68 -9.59 15.79 23.49
CA GLY A 68 -10.74 16.60 23.84
C GLY A 68 -11.27 16.16 25.21
N VAL A 69 -12.52 15.70 25.26
CA VAL A 69 -13.06 15.00 26.45
C VAL A 69 -12.43 13.61 26.60
N ASP A 70 -12.18 12.94 25.48
CA ASP A 70 -11.51 11.63 25.42
C ASP A 70 -10.19 11.72 24.64
N LEU A 71 -9.33 10.73 24.86
CA LEU A 71 -8.05 10.57 24.17
C LEU A 71 -8.19 9.51 23.08
N PHE A 72 -7.86 9.87 21.85
CA PHE A 72 -7.88 8.96 20.71
C PHE A 72 -6.53 8.93 20.01
N TYR A 73 -6.12 7.73 19.61
CA TYR A 73 -4.87 7.51 18.91
C TYR A 73 -5.08 6.48 17.81
N THR A 74 -4.66 6.83 16.59
CA THR A 74 -4.69 5.92 15.46
C THR A 74 -3.45 6.08 14.58
N ARG A 75 -3.10 5.01 13.85
CA ARG A 75 -2.07 5.04 12.81
C ARG A 75 -2.76 5.05 11.46
N LEU A 76 -2.50 6.08 10.65
CA LEU A 76 -3.01 6.18 9.29
C LEU A 76 -1.89 5.91 8.28
N ALA A 77 -2.22 5.14 7.25
CA ALA A 77 -1.36 4.85 6.11
C ALA A 77 -2.04 5.31 4.80
N PRO A 78 -1.97 6.60 4.44
CA PRO A 78 -2.76 7.18 3.34
C PRO A 78 -2.43 6.59 1.97
N SER A 79 -1.22 6.04 1.80
CA SER A 79 -0.74 5.45 0.54
C SER A 79 -0.77 3.92 0.52
N LYS A 80 -1.41 3.28 1.52
CA LYS A 80 -1.21 1.86 1.86
C LYS A 80 0.23 1.64 2.36
N THR A 81 0.45 0.71 3.29
CA THR A 81 1.77 0.46 3.88
C THR A 81 2.70 -0.16 2.83
N TYR A 82 3.34 0.66 1.99
CA TYR A 82 4.27 0.21 0.95
C TYR A 82 5.64 -0.16 1.52
N ASP A 83 5.95 0.36 2.71
CA ASP A 83 7.20 0.15 3.44
C ASP A 83 7.08 -0.97 4.49
N SER A 84 5.99 -1.73 4.45
CA SER A 84 5.78 -2.92 5.29
C SER A 84 5.26 -4.04 4.42
N LEU A 85 5.75 -5.26 4.63
CA LEU A 85 5.07 -6.44 4.10
C LEU A 85 3.66 -6.48 4.70
N THR A 86 2.65 -6.58 3.84
CA THR A 86 1.26 -6.76 4.25
C THR A 86 1.13 -8.05 5.06
N ASP A 87 0.28 -8.06 6.09
CA ASP A 87 -0.03 -9.28 6.85
C ASP A 87 -0.56 -10.42 5.96
N ASP A 88 -1.22 -10.09 4.84
CA ASP A 88 -1.69 -11.04 3.82
C ASP A 88 -0.59 -11.63 2.92
N PHE A 89 0.68 -11.28 3.12
CA PHE A 89 1.76 -11.79 2.29
C PHE A 89 1.97 -13.29 2.53
N ASN A 90 1.86 -14.10 1.47
CA ASN A 90 1.99 -15.55 1.56
C ASN A 90 3.47 -16.00 1.60
N TYR A 91 4.05 -15.92 2.79
CA TYR A 91 5.42 -16.39 3.06
C TYR A 91 5.62 -17.88 2.72
N ALA A 92 4.58 -18.71 2.90
CA ALA A 92 4.66 -20.14 2.61
C ALA A 92 4.86 -20.41 1.12
N LEU A 93 4.10 -19.73 0.25
CA LEU A 93 4.26 -19.84 -1.20
C LEU A 93 5.64 -19.39 -1.65
N LEU A 94 6.14 -18.26 -1.12
CA LEU A 94 7.48 -17.77 -1.43
C LEU A 94 8.56 -18.79 -1.04
N LEU A 95 8.43 -19.41 0.14
CA LEU A 95 9.40 -20.40 0.58
C LEU A 95 9.36 -21.67 -0.29
N ILE A 96 8.16 -22.12 -0.66
CA ILE A 96 7.96 -23.27 -1.54
C ILE A 96 8.59 -23.02 -2.92
N THR A 97 8.40 -21.83 -3.51
CA THR A 97 8.97 -21.51 -4.83
C THR A 97 10.49 -21.47 -4.80
N ILE A 98 11.10 -20.93 -3.73
CA ILE A 98 12.55 -20.97 -3.53
C ILE A 98 13.06 -22.40 -3.45
N VAL A 99 12.43 -23.25 -2.63
CA VAL A 99 12.84 -24.65 -2.48
C VAL A 99 12.70 -25.41 -3.80
N ALA A 100 11.60 -25.21 -4.54
CA ALA A 100 11.37 -25.82 -5.83
C ALA A 100 12.44 -25.40 -6.86
N LEU A 101 12.81 -24.11 -6.90
CA LEU A 101 13.87 -23.59 -7.76
C LEU A 101 15.24 -24.20 -7.43
N VAL A 102 15.60 -24.26 -6.15
CA VAL A 102 16.87 -24.85 -5.70
C VAL A 102 16.94 -26.34 -6.07
N ALA A 103 15.85 -27.09 -5.86
CA ALA A 103 15.77 -28.49 -6.24
C ALA A 103 15.90 -28.67 -7.77
N ALA A 104 15.20 -27.84 -8.56
CA ALA A 104 15.29 -27.87 -10.01
C ALA A 104 16.71 -27.59 -10.52
N ILE A 105 17.42 -26.61 -9.94
CA ILE A 105 18.82 -26.31 -10.25
C ILE A 105 19.71 -27.52 -9.94
N TYR A 106 19.53 -28.15 -8.78
CA TYR A 106 20.33 -29.31 -8.37
C TYR A 106 20.13 -30.52 -9.30
N ILE A 107 18.88 -30.83 -9.63
CA ILE A 107 18.54 -31.91 -10.57
C ILE A 107 19.15 -31.63 -11.95
N THR A 108 19.02 -30.38 -12.43
CA THR A 108 19.56 -29.96 -13.72
C THR A 108 21.09 -30.08 -13.74
N TRP A 109 21.78 -29.74 -12.66
CA TRP A 109 23.23 -29.88 -12.54
C TRP A 109 23.68 -31.35 -12.59
N ILE A 110 22.98 -32.25 -11.89
CA ILE A 110 23.28 -33.70 -11.94
C ILE A 110 23.07 -34.24 -13.36
N LEU A 111 21.95 -33.87 -13.99
CA LEU A 111 21.65 -34.30 -15.36
C LEU A 111 22.68 -33.76 -16.36
N SER A 112 23.11 -32.51 -16.20
CA SER A 112 24.14 -31.88 -17.02
C SER A 112 25.48 -32.61 -16.89
N LYS A 113 25.93 -32.90 -15.66
CA LYS A 113 27.16 -33.69 -15.43
C LYS A 113 27.09 -35.10 -16.01
N LYS A 114 25.93 -35.76 -15.90
CA LYS A 114 25.72 -37.08 -16.51
C LYS A 114 25.78 -37.03 -18.03
N LYS A 115 25.17 -36.02 -18.66
CA LYS A 115 25.23 -35.81 -20.12
C LYS A 115 26.65 -35.53 -20.60
N GLU A 116 27.38 -34.65 -19.92
CA GLU A 116 28.76 -34.31 -20.28
C GLU A 116 29.68 -35.54 -20.23
N LEU A 117 29.51 -36.38 -19.21
CA LEU A 117 30.26 -37.64 -19.11
C LEU A 117 29.85 -38.62 -20.23
N SER A 118 28.56 -38.73 -20.55
CA SER A 118 28.11 -39.57 -21.67
C SER A 118 28.65 -39.12 -23.03
N GLU A 119 28.77 -37.81 -23.27
CA GLU A 119 29.30 -37.29 -24.54
C GLU A 119 30.81 -37.48 -24.66
N LYS A 120 31.56 -37.35 -23.55
CA LYS A 120 33.02 -37.51 -23.53
C LYS A 120 33.49 -38.96 -23.73
N TRP A 121 32.62 -39.94 -23.53
CA TRP A 121 32.94 -41.37 -23.64
C TRP A 121 32.44 -41.99 -24.95
N ARG A 122 32.02 -41.15 -25.91
CA ARG A 122 31.69 -41.54 -27.28
C ARG A 122 32.81 -41.13 -28.22
#